data_AF-A0A7S4UC57-F1
#
_entry.id   AF-A0A7S4UC57-F1
#
_cell.length_a   1.000
_cell.length_b   1.000
_cell.length_c   1.000
_cell.angle_alpha   90.00
_cell.angle_beta   90.00
_cell.angle_gamma   90.00
#
_symmetry.space_group_name_H-M   'P 1'
#
loop_
_entity.id
_entity.type
_entity.pdbx_description
1 polymer ?
#
loop_
_entity_poly.entity_id
_entity_poly.type
_entity_poly.pdbx_seq_one_letter_code
_entity_poly.pdbx_strand_id
1 'polypeptide(L)'
;REGFILGAGSCALVVAARPQAFESTADALFLVRIPDRNAGGFAGGEALAAASSKAKGCYVPVALQDDTLVYHFRSPTEWGDLWMCDLSKPRKAPTQLTTTMSRSLQRKLSRPEEVVVQNPESGGRFHALLLQPPSCQDEDAAALRQPLVWAHGGPALQYSF
;
A
#
# COMPACT_ATOMS: atom_id res chain seq x y z
N ARG A 1 -4.07 -21.56 -17.12
CA ARG A 1 -2.87 -20.68 -17.18
C ARG A 1 -3.24 -19.44 -16.41
N GLU A 2 -2.74 -19.29 -15.19
CA GLU A 2 -2.84 -18.05 -14.42
C GLU A 2 -1.60 -17.21 -14.78
N GLY A 3 -1.80 -15.94 -15.10
CA GLY A 3 -0.74 -15.03 -15.51
C GLY A 3 -1.21 -14.00 -16.52
N PHE A 4 -0.65 -12.80 -16.41
CA PHE A 4 -0.93 -11.67 -17.32
C PHE A 4 -0.24 -11.90 -18.67
N ILE A 5 -0.99 -11.78 -19.76
CA ILE A 5 -0.41 -11.76 -21.11
C ILE A 5 0.01 -10.31 -21.37
N LEU A 6 1.32 -10.05 -21.34
CA LEU A 6 1.86 -8.77 -21.80
C LEU A 6 1.53 -8.62 -23.30
N GLY A 7 0.84 -7.54 -23.65
CA GLY A 7 0.59 -7.20 -25.05
C GLY A 7 1.90 -7.12 -25.83
N ALA A 8 1.90 -7.56 -27.09
CA ALA A 8 3.11 -7.68 -27.90
C ALA A 8 3.88 -6.34 -28.10
N GLY A 9 3.28 -5.19 -27.77
CA GLY A 9 3.90 -3.86 -27.81
C GLY A 9 4.16 -3.21 -26.44
N SER A 10 3.86 -3.88 -25.33
CA SER A 10 4.02 -3.29 -23.99
C SER A 10 5.45 -3.47 -23.47
N CYS A 11 6.27 -2.42 -23.56
CA CYS A 11 7.64 -2.39 -23.04
C CYS A 11 7.71 -1.94 -21.57
N ALA A 12 6.62 -2.06 -20.81
CA ALA A 12 6.55 -1.61 -19.43
C ALA A 12 5.62 -2.48 -18.58
N LEU A 13 5.97 -2.63 -17.32
CA LEU A 13 5.22 -3.31 -16.27
C LEU A 13 5.14 -2.39 -15.05
N VAL A 14 4.02 -2.39 -14.34
CA VAL A 14 3.94 -1.79 -13.00
C VAL A 14 3.85 -2.90 -11.96
N VAL A 15 4.70 -2.82 -10.94
CA VAL A 15 4.72 -3.75 -9.81
C VAL A 15 4.52 -3.01 -8.50
N ALA A 16 3.81 -3.63 -7.56
CA ALA A 16 3.81 -3.19 -6.17
C ALA A 16 4.90 -3.93 -5.40
N ALA A 17 5.76 -3.18 -4.71
CA ALA A 17 6.82 -3.75 -3.88
C ALA A 17 7.08 -2.87 -2.66
N ARG A 18 7.59 -3.47 -1.58
CA ARG A 18 8.03 -2.70 -0.41
C ARG A 18 9.46 -2.20 -0.61
N PRO A 19 9.73 -0.89 -0.40
CA PRO A 19 11.09 -0.39 -0.36
C PRO A 19 11.90 -1.17 0.67
N GLN A 20 13.17 -1.45 0.36
CA GLN A 20 14.01 -2.35 1.15
C GLN A 20 14.42 -1.69 2.49
N ALA A 21 13.52 -1.67 3.47
CA ALA A 21 13.78 -1.33 4.86
C ALA A 21 12.66 -1.87 5.75
N PHE A 22 13.02 -2.53 6.86
CA PHE A 22 12.10 -2.93 7.97
C PHE A 22 11.55 -1.69 8.74
N GLU A 23 11.38 -0.57 8.06
CA GLU A 23 10.94 0.70 8.64
C GLU A 23 9.49 1.01 8.29
N SER A 24 8.94 0.37 7.25
CA SER A 24 7.56 0.56 6.84
C SER A 24 6.92 -0.72 6.35
N THR A 25 5.60 -0.82 6.58
CA THR A 25 4.76 -1.86 5.99
C THR A 25 4.11 -1.42 4.67
N ALA A 26 4.39 -0.20 4.22
CA ALA A 26 3.77 0.39 3.03
C ALA A 26 4.38 -0.13 1.74
N ASP A 27 3.52 -0.55 0.81
CA ASP A 27 3.91 -0.85 -0.56
C ASP A 27 4.13 0.45 -1.34
N ALA A 28 4.96 0.38 -2.37
CA ALA A 28 5.13 1.43 -3.38
C ALA A 28 4.95 0.83 -4.77
N LEU A 29 4.48 1.64 -5.72
CA LEU A 29 4.36 1.26 -7.11
C LEU A 29 5.66 1.58 -7.86
N PHE A 30 6.13 0.66 -8.68
CA PHE A 30 7.33 0.81 -9.50
C PHE A 30 6.99 0.55 -10.96
N LEU A 31 7.37 1.47 -11.84
CA LEU A 31 7.33 1.28 -13.28
C LEU A 31 8.64 0.65 -13.74
N VAL A 32 8.57 -0.59 -14.19
CA VAL A 32 9.69 -1.33 -14.75
C VAL A 32 9.58 -1.28 -16.26
N ARG A 33 10.51 -0.57 -16.92
CA ARG A 33 10.61 -0.58 -18.37
C ARG A 33 11.39 -1.81 -18.80
N ILE A 34 10.77 -2.65 -19.61
CA ILE A 34 11.39 -3.85 -20.18
C ILE A 34 12.11 -3.38 -21.46
N PRO A 35 13.45 -3.40 -21.50
CA PRO A 35 14.19 -3.12 -22.71
C PRO A 35 13.77 -4.07 -23.82
N ASP A 36 14.00 -3.65 -25.06
CA ASP A 36 13.68 -4.42 -26.25
C ASP A 36 14.13 -5.89 -26.10
N ARG A 37 13.32 -6.86 -26.57
CA ARG A 37 13.43 -8.30 -26.20
C ARG A 37 14.82 -8.93 -26.45
N ASN A 38 15.67 -8.26 -27.24
CA ASN A 38 17.01 -8.70 -27.61
C ASN A 38 18.12 -8.18 -26.69
N ALA A 39 17.84 -7.27 -25.74
CA ALA A 39 18.84 -6.60 -24.93
C ALA A 39 19.20 -7.33 -23.61
N GLY A 40 18.51 -8.42 -23.27
CA GLY A 40 18.91 -9.35 -22.20
C GLY A 40 18.97 -8.79 -20.77
N GLY A 41 18.55 -7.56 -20.53
CA GLY A 41 18.58 -6.91 -19.21
C GLY A 41 17.24 -6.30 -18.85
N PHE A 42 16.93 -6.21 -17.56
CA PHE A 42 15.87 -5.34 -17.04
C PHE A 42 16.48 -3.98 -16.73
N ALA A 43 15.92 -2.91 -17.28
CA ALA A 43 16.25 -1.57 -16.78
C ALA A 43 15.60 -1.42 -15.41
N GLY A 44 16.33 -0.86 -14.43
CA GLY A 44 15.83 -0.68 -13.08
C GLY A 44 14.46 0.01 -13.04
N GLY A 45 13.63 -0.36 -12.07
CA GLY A 45 12.30 0.22 -11.91
C GLY A 45 12.38 1.66 -11.39
N GLU A 46 11.62 2.56 -12.00
CA GLU A 46 11.39 3.90 -11.46
C GLU A 46 10.26 3.82 -10.44
N ALA A 47 10.51 4.28 -9.20
CA ALA A 47 9.45 4.42 -8.22
C ALA A 47 8.44 5.45 -8.74
N LEU A 48 7.21 5.02 -8.97
CA LEU A 48 6.13 5.95 -9.25
C LEU A 48 5.89 6.72 -7.98
N ALA A 49 5.99 8.05 -8.04
CA ALA A 49 5.57 8.91 -6.95
C ALA A 49 4.12 8.52 -6.63
N ALA A 50 3.94 7.77 -5.54
CA ALA A 50 2.66 7.18 -5.20
C ALA A 50 1.65 8.31 -5.21
N ALA A 51 0.68 8.22 -6.13
CA ALA A 51 -0.17 9.33 -6.45
C ALA A 51 -1.03 9.73 -5.21
N SER A 52 -1.19 8.85 -4.20
CA SER A 52 -1.70 9.25 -2.90
C SER A 52 -0.58 9.82 -2.01
N SER A 53 -0.46 11.14 -1.99
CA SER A 53 0.54 11.95 -1.27
C SER A 53 0.61 11.82 0.26
N LYS A 54 0.13 10.73 0.90
CA LYS A 54 0.15 10.55 2.38
C LYS A 54 -0.26 9.18 2.94
N ALA A 55 -0.76 8.25 2.10
CA ALA A 55 -1.44 7.05 2.58
C ALA A 55 -0.52 5.83 2.55
N LYS A 56 -0.15 5.32 3.73
CA LYS A 56 0.51 4.02 3.89
C LYS A 56 -0.53 2.94 3.63
N GLY A 57 -0.25 2.00 2.75
CA GLY A 57 -1.22 0.96 2.39
C GLY A 57 -0.68 -0.05 1.40
N CYS A 58 -1.59 -0.83 0.84
CA CYS A 58 -1.31 -1.85 -0.15
C CYS A 58 -1.84 -1.40 -1.50
N TYR A 59 -0.99 -1.46 -2.50
CA TYR A 59 -1.32 -1.16 -3.89
C TYR A 59 -1.34 -2.47 -4.68
N VAL A 60 -2.36 -2.65 -5.52
CA VAL A 60 -2.43 -3.77 -6.47
C VAL A 60 -2.63 -3.19 -7.86
N PRO A 61 -1.61 -3.23 -8.74
CA PRO A 61 -1.78 -2.81 -10.14
C PRO A 61 -2.87 -3.66 -10.80
N VAL A 62 -3.80 -3.02 -11.52
CA VAL A 62 -4.91 -3.73 -12.19
C VAL A 62 -4.73 -3.69 -13.70
N ALA A 63 -4.43 -2.51 -14.25
CA ALA A 63 -4.24 -2.33 -15.69
C ALA A 63 -3.29 -1.18 -15.98
N LEU A 64 -2.46 -1.34 -17.02
CA LEU A 64 -1.62 -0.29 -17.58
C LEU A 64 -1.90 -0.19 -19.07
N GLN A 65 -2.26 0.99 -19.53
CA GLN A 65 -2.40 1.29 -20.96
C GLN A 65 -1.80 2.66 -21.25
N ASP A 66 -0.87 2.70 -22.21
CA ASP A 66 -0.09 3.89 -22.55
C ASP A 66 0.54 4.49 -21.28
N ASP A 67 0.09 5.68 -20.87
CA ASP A 67 0.52 6.36 -19.63
C ASP A 67 -0.58 6.37 -18.55
N THR A 68 -1.60 5.52 -18.65
CA THR A 68 -2.67 5.42 -17.65
C THR A 68 -2.54 4.13 -16.85
N LEU A 69 -2.35 4.28 -15.55
CA LEU A 69 -2.35 3.16 -14.60
C LEU A 69 -3.65 3.17 -13.80
N VAL A 70 -4.34 2.04 -13.80
CA VAL A 70 -5.44 1.72 -12.88
C VAL A 70 -4.91 0.76 -11.83
N TYR A 71 -5.14 1.07 -10.57
CA TYR A 71 -4.73 0.25 -9.44
C TYR A 71 -5.81 0.21 -8.37
N HIS A 72 -5.81 -0.87 -7.60
CA HIS A 72 -6.58 -0.97 -6.37
C HIS A 72 -5.72 -0.48 -5.21
N PHE A 73 -6.28 0.35 -4.33
CA PHE A 73 -5.60 0.80 -3.13
C PHE A 73 -6.45 0.52 -1.90
N ARG A 74 -5.82 -0.03 -0.87
CA ARG A 74 -6.42 -0.24 0.45
C ARG A 74 -5.45 0.14 1.55
N SER A 75 -5.97 0.67 2.65
CA SER A 75 -5.21 0.91 3.87
C SER A 75 -6.07 0.64 5.10
N PRO A 76 -5.51 0.61 6.31
CA PRO A 76 -6.33 0.53 7.53
C PRO A 76 -7.38 1.65 7.65
N THR A 77 -7.17 2.78 6.96
CA THR A 77 -8.07 3.95 6.94
C THR A 77 -8.88 4.12 5.66
N GLU A 78 -8.56 3.35 4.62
CA GLU A 78 -9.19 3.48 3.31
C GLU A 78 -9.60 2.11 2.82
N TRP A 79 -10.88 1.97 2.47
CA TRP A 79 -11.34 0.73 1.88
C TRP A 79 -10.76 0.56 0.49
N GLY A 80 -10.77 -0.69 0.04
CA GLY A 80 -10.24 -1.08 -1.25
C GLY A 80 -11.02 -0.45 -2.40
N ASP A 81 -10.52 0.66 -2.94
CA ASP A 81 -11.10 1.36 -4.09
C ASP A 81 -10.17 1.31 -5.31
N LEU A 82 -10.76 1.48 -6.50
CA LEU A 82 -10.01 1.67 -7.72
C LEU A 82 -9.61 3.13 -7.88
N TRP A 83 -8.36 3.32 -8.28
CA TRP A 83 -7.74 4.61 -8.52
C TRP A 83 -7.10 4.60 -9.89
N MET A 84 -7.01 5.77 -10.48
CA MET A 84 -6.40 6.01 -11.78
C MET A 84 -5.34 7.11 -11.65
N CYS A 85 -4.15 6.90 -12.19
CA CYS A 85 -3.15 7.95 -12.35
C CYS A 85 -2.64 8.04 -13.79
N ASP A 86 -2.36 9.28 -14.20
CA ASP A 86 -1.73 9.63 -15.47
C ASP A 86 -0.22 9.76 -15.24
N LEU A 87 0.55 8.77 -15.70
CA LEU A 87 2.00 8.67 -15.58
C LEU A 87 2.73 9.76 -16.37
N SER A 88 2.10 10.33 -17.41
CA SER A 88 2.66 11.48 -18.14
C SER A 88 2.60 12.78 -17.33
N LYS A 89 1.77 12.83 -16.28
CA LYS A 89 1.57 13.97 -15.39
C LYS A 89 1.79 13.58 -13.93
N PRO A 90 3.03 13.26 -13.51
CA PRO A 90 3.32 12.73 -12.17
C PRO A 90 2.96 13.67 -11.01
N ARG A 91 2.76 14.97 -11.27
CA ARG A 91 2.32 15.96 -10.28
C ARG A 91 0.79 16.01 -10.10
N LYS A 92 0.02 15.37 -10.98
CA LYS A 92 -1.44 15.35 -10.91
C LYS A 92 -1.87 14.31 -9.87
N ALA A 93 -2.76 14.71 -8.95
CA ALA A 93 -3.36 13.78 -8.01
C ALA A 93 -4.14 12.67 -8.75
N PRO A 94 -4.11 11.43 -8.24
CA PRO A 94 -4.85 10.32 -8.82
C PRO A 94 -6.34 10.56 -8.65
N THR A 95 -7.10 10.02 -9.58
CA THR A 95 -8.55 10.09 -9.59
C THR A 95 -9.11 8.80 -9.01
N GLN A 96 -9.88 8.91 -7.94
CA GLN A 96 -10.63 7.77 -7.41
C GLN A 96 -11.77 7.41 -8.36
N LEU A 97 -11.83 6.16 -8.81
CA LEU A 97 -12.84 5.66 -9.75
C LEU A 97 -14.05 5.04 -9.04
N THR A 98 -13.84 4.44 -7.87
CA THR A 98 -14.91 3.80 -7.08
C THR A 98 -14.96 4.34 -5.67
N THR A 99 -16.12 4.24 -5.03
CA THR A 99 -16.27 4.54 -3.61
C THR A 99 -17.05 3.42 -2.94
N THR A 100 -16.33 2.48 -2.35
CA THR A 100 -16.90 1.27 -1.72
C THR A 100 -17.39 1.51 -0.30
N MET A 101 -16.82 2.50 0.41
CA MET A 101 -17.21 2.81 1.78
C MET A 101 -18.07 4.08 1.87
N SER A 102 -19.17 4.00 2.64
CA SER A 102 -20.01 5.16 2.91
C SER A 102 -19.28 6.19 3.78
N ARG A 103 -19.62 7.48 3.60
CA ARG A 103 -19.05 8.58 4.38
C ARG A 103 -19.25 8.42 5.90
N SER A 104 -20.32 7.73 6.33
CA SER A 104 -20.60 7.49 7.75
C SER A 104 -19.65 6.47 8.38
N LEU A 105 -19.20 5.46 7.62
CA LEU A 105 -18.18 4.51 8.06
C LEU A 105 -16.78 5.10 8.01
N GLN A 106 -16.46 5.89 6.97
CA GLN A 106 -15.18 6.60 6.86
C GLN A 106 -14.88 7.44 8.10
N ARG A 107 -15.89 8.13 8.65
CA ARG A 107 -15.76 8.96 9.87
C ARG A 107 -15.46 8.16 11.14
N LYS A 108 -15.69 6.85 11.15
CA LYS A 108 -15.44 5.98 12.30
C LYS A 108 -14.04 5.35 12.27
N LEU A 109 -13.34 5.44 11.15
CA LEU A 109 -11.98 4.91 11.04
C LEU A 109 -11.00 5.90 11.64
N SER A 110 -10.27 5.46 12.67
CA SER A 110 -9.09 6.17 13.18
C SER A 110 -7.84 5.70 12.43
N ARG A 111 -6.91 6.62 12.20
CA ARG A 111 -5.62 6.29 11.60
C ARG A 111 -4.78 5.54 12.63
N PRO A 112 -4.38 4.28 12.38
CA PRO A 112 -3.47 3.60 13.29
C PRO A 112 -2.08 4.23 13.23
N GLU A 113 -1.39 4.19 14.36
CA GLU A 113 0.02 4.48 14.46
C GLU A 113 0.82 3.22 14.12
N GLU A 114 1.80 3.34 13.23
CA GLU A 114 2.75 2.25 12.96
C GLU A 114 3.86 2.29 14.00
N VAL A 115 4.03 1.20 14.74
CA VAL A 115 5.08 1.06 15.74
C VAL A 115 5.92 -0.17 15.46
N VAL A 116 7.20 -0.10 15.83
CA VAL A 116 8.11 -1.24 15.80
C VAL A 116 8.40 -1.67 17.23
N VAL A 117 7.86 -2.82 17.63
CA VAL A 117 8.06 -3.40 18.96
C VAL A 117 9.32 -4.26 18.91
N GLN A 118 10.26 -4.00 19.83
CA GLN A 118 11.45 -4.82 20.01
C GLN A 118 11.18 -5.89 21.07
N ASN A 119 11.50 -7.14 20.76
CA ASN A 119 11.50 -8.21 21.75
C ASN A 119 12.92 -8.28 22.36
N PRO A 120 13.09 -7.94 23.65
CA PRO A 120 14.40 -7.92 24.29
C PRO A 120 15.02 -9.32 24.45
N GLU A 121 14.21 -10.37 24.50
CA GLU A 121 14.69 -11.75 24.71
C GLU A 121 15.21 -12.38 23.41
N SER A 122 14.52 -12.15 22.29
CA SER A 122 14.90 -12.70 20.99
C SER A 122 15.69 -11.74 20.10
N GLY A 123 15.77 -10.46 20.47
CA GLY A 123 16.27 -9.39 19.60
C GLY A 123 15.40 -9.12 18.37
N GLY A 124 14.24 -9.77 18.27
CA GLY A 124 13.32 -9.64 17.13
C GLY A 124 12.66 -8.27 17.07
N ARG A 125 12.37 -7.79 15.86
CA ARG A 125 11.59 -6.57 15.60
C ARG A 125 10.26 -6.94 14.98
N PHE A 126 9.16 -6.44 15.56
CA PHE A 126 7.79 -6.71 15.11
C PHE A 126 7.11 -5.41 14.70
N HIS A 127 6.50 -5.40 13.53
CA HIS A 127 5.63 -4.30 13.11
C HIS A 127 4.25 -4.48 13.72
N ALA A 128 3.70 -3.41 14.30
CA ALA A 128 2.35 -3.40 14.82
C ALA A 128 1.62 -2.11 14.42
N LEU A 129 0.30 -2.22 14.32
CA LEU A 129 -0.60 -1.10 14.11
C LEU A 129 -1.33 -0.82 15.43
N LEU A 130 -1.11 0.36 16.00
CA LEU A 130 -1.74 0.80 17.23
C LEU A 130 -2.96 1.66 16.91
N LEU A 131 -4.13 1.17 17.27
CA LEU A 131 -5.39 1.91 17.18
C LEU A 131 -5.69 2.53 18.54
N GLN A 132 -5.53 3.84 18.65
CA GLN A 132 -5.96 4.54 19.84
C GLN A 132 -7.49 4.66 19.83
N PRO A 133 -8.16 4.37 20.96
CA PRO A 133 -9.57 4.66 21.09
C PRO A 133 -9.78 6.19 20.94
N PRO A 134 -10.95 6.64 20.43
CA PRO A 134 -11.27 8.06 20.42
C PRO A 134 -11.04 8.66 21.79
N SER A 135 -10.46 9.86 21.86
CA SER A 135 -10.32 10.60 23.10
C SER A 135 -11.71 10.83 23.69
N CYS A 136 -12.10 9.98 24.63
CA CYS A 136 -13.22 10.27 25.51
C CYS A 136 -12.82 11.56 26.22
N GLN A 137 -13.65 12.60 26.18
CA GLN A 137 -13.44 13.83 26.95
C GLN A 137 -13.64 13.59 28.47
N ASP A 138 -13.47 12.36 28.93
CA ASP A 138 -13.63 11.97 30.31
C ASP A 138 -12.24 11.90 30.94
N GLU A 139 -12.10 12.66 32.02
CA GLU A 139 -10.88 13.11 32.70
C GLU A 139 -9.97 12.00 33.26
N ASP A 140 -10.25 10.73 32.97
CA ASP A 140 -9.44 9.59 33.39
C ASP A 140 -8.42 9.20 32.31
N ALA A 141 -7.52 10.13 31.99
CA ALA A 141 -6.29 9.82 31.23
C ALA A 141 -5.42 8.74 31.93
N ALA A 142 -5.72 8.43 33.19
CA ALA A 142 -5.06 7.42 34.02
C ALA A 142 -5.77 6.05 34.06
N ALA A 143 -6.98 5.91 33.50
CA ALA A 143 -7.65 4.61 33.49
C ALA A 143 -6.95 3.66 32.50
N LEU A 144 -6.20 2.70 33.04
CA LEU A 144 -5.59 1.62 32.27
C LEU A 144 -6.66 0.89 31.46
N ARG A 145 -6.62 1.02 30.14
CA ARG A 145 -7.53 0.32 29.23
C ARG A 145 -6.94 -1.06 28.91
N GLN A 146 -7.78 -2.10 28.93
CA GLN A 146 -7.36 -3.43 28.52
C GLN A 146 -7.12 -3.44 26.99
N PRO A 147 -5.90 -3.77 26.51
CA PRO A 147 -5.62 -3.82 25.09
C PRO A 147 -6.27 -5.06 24.46
N LEU A 148 -6.79 -4.90 23.24
CA LEU A 148 -7.15 -6.01 22.36
C LEU A 148 -6.01 -6.21 21.37
N VAL A 149 -5.40 -7.39 21.39
CA VAL A 149 -4.32 -7.76 20.46
C VAL A 149 -4.90 -8.67 19.38
N TRP A 150 -4.85 -8.20 18.14
CA TRP A 150 -5.15 -9.02 16.97
C TRP A 150 -3.85 -9.35 16.23
N ALA A 151 -3.46 -10.62 16.26
CA ALA A 151 -2.38 -11.16 15.43
C ALA A 151 -2.95 -11.96 14.27
N HIS A 152 -2.47 -11.72 13.06
CA HIS A 152 -2.76 -12.60 11.92
C HIS A 152 -1.65 -13.67 11.83
N GLY A 153 -2.03 -14.95 11.79
CA GLY A 153 -1.08 -16.06 11.60
C GLY A 153 -0.72 -16.23 10.12
N GLY A 154 0.56 -16.33 9.81
CA GLY A 154 1.09 -16.66 8.48
C GLY A 154 2.44 -15.99 8.21
N PRO A 155 3.34 -16.58 7.39
CA PRO A 155 4.45 -15.82 6.84
C PRO A 155 3.83 -14.69 6.02
N ALA A 156 4.23 -13.45 6.27
CA ALA A 156 3.94 -12.35 5.36
C ALA A 156 4.75 -12.54 4.06
N LEU A 157 4.56 -13.66 3.36
CA LEU A 157 4.89 -13.83 1.95
C LEU A 157 3.86 -13.02 1.17
N GLN A 158 4.01 -11.71 1.30
CA GLN A 158 3.19 -10.69 0.66
C GLN A 158 3.70 -10.54 -0.77
N TYR A 159 3.47 -11.57 -1.58
CA TYR A 159 3.43 -11.44 -3.03
C TYR A 159 1.96 -11.22 -3.39
N SER A 160 1.55 -9.97 -3.55
CA SER A 160 0.36 -9.67 -4.33
C SER A 160 0.78 -9.60 -5.79
N PHE A 161 0.50 -10.66 -6.55
CA PHE A 161 0.54 -10.60 -8.01
C PHE A 161 -0.64 -9.78 -8.53
#